data_AF-A0A9X2CZQ3-F1
#
_entry.id   AF-A0A9X2CZQ3-F1
#
_cell.length_a   1.000
_cell.length_b   1.000
_cell.length_c   1.000
_cell.angle_alpha   90.00
_cell.angle_beta   90.00
_cell.angle_gamma   90.00
#
_symmetry.space_group_name_H-M   'P 1'
#
loop_
_entity.id
_entity.type
_entity.pdbx_description
1 polymer ?
#
loop_
_entity_poly.entity_id
_entity_poly.type
_entity_poly.pdbx_seq_one_letter_code
_entity_poly.pdbx_strand_id
1 'polypeptide(L)'
;MPNFFTNCVDTITARTFASTPAHRNTQRTNAVTEIAGSMIESLNPLLVIPPKVTQTCLSVYTLFRRDVKLSEKAVQLLQGSIAGAQLGLAIALYFNSNTCEDDTEILCKAALFCQLVYKGVLLTGWVPGEVAKEPYEAPAAQV
;
A
#
# COMPACT_ATOMS: atom_id res chain seq x y z
N MET A 1 -20.30 -29.08 -3.68
CA MET A 1 -20.92 -27.76 -3.94
C MET A 1 -20.35 -27.18 -5.23
N PRO A 2 -21.01 -27.36 -6.39
CA PRO A 2 -20.42 -27.06 -7.70
C PRO A 2 -20.39 -25.58 -8.10
N ASN A 3 -20.97 -24.67 -7.30
CA ASN A 3 -21.11 -23.25 -7.65
C ASN A 3 -20.16 -22.31 -6.88
N PHE A 4 -19.28 -22.84 -6.02
CA PHE A 4 -18.36 -22.00 -5.23
C PHE A 4 -17.27 -21.35 -6.11
N PHE A 5 -16.66 -22.14 -7.00
CA PHE A 5 -15.63 -21.65 -7.91
C PHE A 5 -16.18 -20.68 -8.94
N THR A 6 -17.36 -20.95 -9.50
CA THR A 6 -18.00 -20.06 -10.50
C THR A 6 -18.39 -18.72 -9.88
N ASN A 7 -18.96 -18.70 -8.67
CA ASN A 7 -19.28 -17.46 -7.96
C ASN A 7 -18.04 -16.67 -7.54
N CYS A 8 -16.95 -17.36 -7.14
CA CYS A 8 -15.67 -16.71 -6.88
C CYS A 8 -15.12 -16.08 -8.16
N VAL A 9 -15.12 -16.82 -9.28
CA VAL A 9 -14.62 -16.33 -10.57
C VAL A 9 -15.49 -15.20 -11.12
N ASP A 10 -16.81 -15.24 -10.96
CA ASP A 10 -17.73 -14.15 -11.35
C ASP A 10 -17.70 -12.94 -10.40
N THR A 11 -17.20 -13.11 -9.17
CA THR A 11 -16.86 -11.98 -8.30
C THR A 11 -15.50 -11.37 -8.69
N ILE A 12 -14.64 -12.17 -9.34
CA ILE A 12 -13.31 -11.78 -9.82
C ILE A 12 -13.36 -11.29 -11.29
N THR A 13 -14.45 -11.54 -12.04
CA THR A 13 -14.63 -10.94 -13.37
C THR A 13 -14.66 -9.43 -13.19
N ALA A 14 -13.60 -8.81 -13.71
CA ALA A 14 -13.34 -7.40 -13.54
C ALA A 14 -14.51 -6.59 -14.12
N ARG A 15 -15.44 -6.16 -13.27
CA ARG A 15 -16.15 -4.91 -13.51
C ARG A 15 -15.09 -3.88 -13.86
N THR A 16 -15.31 -3.11 -14.92
CA THR A 16 -14.40 -2.10 -15.43
C THR A 16 -13.71 -1.43 -14.26
N PHE A 17 -12.42 -1.71 -14.07
CA PHE A 17 -11.67 -1.20 -12.94
C PHE A 17 -11.81 0.30 -13.01
N ALA A 18 -12.49 0.89 -12.04
CA ALA A 18 -12.78 2.30 -12.04
C ALA A 18 -12.43 2.76 -10.64
N SER A 19 -11.29 3.44 -10.53
CA SER A 19 -10.73 3.81 -9.25
C SER A 19 -11.46 5.02 -8.67
N THR A 20 -11.70 5.00 -7.37
CA THR A 20 -12.29 6.13 -6.65
C THR A 20 -11.26 7.25 -6.49
N PRO A 21 -11.68 8.52 -6.44
CA PRO A 21 -10.76 9.64 -6.22
C PRO A 21 -10.03 9.52 -4.87
N ALA A 22 -10.68 8.95 -3.85
CA ALA A 22 -10.08 8.68 -2.54
C ALA A 22 -8.95 7.64 -2.61
N HIS A 23 -9.15 6.54 -3.36
CA HIS A 23 -8.11 5.54 -3.57
C HIS A 23 -6.90 6.13 -4.31
N ARG A 24 -7.15 6.88 -5.39
CA ARG A 24 -6.08 7.55 -6.18
C ARG A 24 -5.25 8.51 -5.33
N ASN A 25 -5.90 9.36 -4.52
CA ASN A 25 -5.17 10.29 -3.66
C ASN A 25 -4.30 9.56 -2.62
N THR A 26 -4.81 8.45 -2.08
CA THR A 26 -4.05 7.61 -1.15
C THR A 26 -2.87 6.94 -1.84
N GLN A 27 -3.05 6.37 -3.03
CA GLN A 27 -1.97 5.76 -3.80
C GLN A 27 -0.88 6.78 -4.15
N ARG A 28 -1.26 8.00 -4.57
CA ARG A 28 -0.30 9.08 -4.82
C ARG A 28 0.48 9.45 -3.57
N THR A 29 -0.20 9.58 -2.43
CA THR A 29 0.45 9.91 -1.16
C THR A 29 1.41 8.80 -0.73
N ASN A 30 1.00 7.54 -0.84
CA ASN A 30 1.86 6.39 -0.56
C ASN A 30 3.08 6.34 -1.51
N ALA A 31 2.88 6.62 -2.80
CA ALA A 31 3.95 6.65 -3.79
C ALA A 31 4.96 7.78 -3.53
N VAL A 32 4.48 9.00 -3.26
CA VAL A 32 5.34 10.14 -2.91
C VAL A 32 6.10 9.85 -1.62
N THR A 33 5.44 9.27 -0.62
CA THR A 33 6.06 8.89 0.65
C THR A 33 7.13 7.81 0.45
N GLU A 34 6.89 6.83 -0.43
CA GLU A 34 7.87 5.79 -0.77
C GLU A 34 9.07 6.35 -1.53
N ILE A 35 8.83 7.24 -2.50
CA ILE A 35 9.90 7.90 -3.27
C ILE A 35 10.75 8.76 -2.34
N ALA A 36 10.12 9.61 -1.53
CA ALA A 36 10.81 10.44 -0.55
C ALA A 36 11.61 9.59 0.45
N GLY A 37 11.01 8.50 0.95
CA GLY A 37 11.68 7.56 1.84
C GLY A 37 12.82 6.78 1.18
N SER A 38 12.77 6.56 -0.13
CA SER A 38 13.87 5.89 -0.87
C SER A 38 15.04 6.82 -1.23
N MET A 39 14.79 8.14 -1.31
CA MET A 39 15.84 9.14 -1.52
C MET A 39 16.68 9.40 -0.27
N ILE A 40 16.13 9.05 0.90
CA ILE A 40 16.79 9.17 2.19
C ILE A 40 17.36 7.79 2.49
N GLU A 41 18.70 7.67 2.58
CA GLU A 41 19.47 6.42 2.77
C GLU A 41 18.64 5.21 3.26
N SER A 42 18.31 4.32 2.31
CA SER A 42 17.23 3.33 2.38
C SER A 42 17.37 2.24 3.45
N LEU A 43 18.39 2.31 4.30
CA LEU A 43 18.77 1.28 5.25
C LEU A 43 19.00 1.82 6.66
N ASN A 44 18.85 3.12 6.89
CA ASN A 44 18.91 3.68 8.23
C ASN A 44 17.52 3.55 8.89
N PRO A 45 17.33 2.68 9.89
CA PRO A 45 16.00 2.36 10.43
C PRO A 45 15.27 3.61 10.95
N LEU A 46 16.01 4.59 11.49
CA LEU A 46 15.49 5.88 11.95
C LEU A 46 14.78 6.69 10.85
N LEU A 47 15.27 6.60 9.61
CA LEU A 47 14.74 7.36 8.47
C LEU A 47 13.57 6.63 7.78
N VAL A 48 13.51 5.30 7.94
CA VAL A 48 12.44 4.47 7.38
C VAL A 48 11.19 4.47 8.28
N ILE A 49 11.32 4.68 9.59
CA ILE A 49 10.16 4.66 10.51
C ILE A 49 9.09 5.72 10.14
N PRO A 50 9.39 7.03 9.99
CA PRO A 50 8.37 8.03 9.69
C PRO A 50 7.52 7.77 8.44
N PRO A 51 8.11 7.42 7.26
CA PRO A 51 7.31 7.13 6.08
C PRO A 51 6.45 5.86 6.27
N LYS A 52 6.94 4.84 6.95
CA LYS A 52 6.18 3.59 7.20
C LYS A 52 5.04 3.77 8.20
N VAL A 53 5.22 4.60 9.23
CA VAL A 53 4.12 5.01 10.11
C VAL A 53 3.03 5.71 9.30
N THR A 54 3.42 6.68 8.46
CA THR A 54 2.49 7.44 7.63
C THR A 54 1.71 6.52 6.68
N GLN A 55 2.39 5.63 5.96
CA GLN A 55 1.78 4.65 5.06
C GLN A 55 0.84 3.69 5.80
N THR A 56 1.18 3.28 7.02
CA THR A 56 0.33 2.42 7.85
C THR A 56 -0.93 3.16 8.30
N CYS A 57 -0.79 4.37 8.83
CA CYS A 57 -1.92 5.20 9.26
C CYS A 57 -2.87 5.56 8.11
N LEU A 58 -2.33 5.93 6.94
CA LEU A 58 -3.12 6.22 5.75
C LEU A 58 -3.90 4.99 5.29
N SER A 59 -3.25 3.83 5.27
CA SER A 59 -3.90 2.56 4.91
C SER A 59 -5.05 2.24 5.86
N VAL A 60 -4.82 2.33 7.19
CA VAL A 60 -5.88 2.13 8.19
C VAL A 60 -7.02 3.11 8.01
N TYR A 61 -6.73 4.40 7.83
CA TYR A 61 -7.74 5.43 7.59
C TYR A 61 -8.61 5.12 6.37
N THR A 62 -8.01 4.67 5.27
CA THR A 62 -8.77 4.31 4.06
C THR A 62 -9.69 3.12 4.23
N LEU A 63 -9.40 2.19 5.13
CA LEU A 63 -10.29 1.05 5.40
C LEU A 63 -11.63 1.48 6.00
N PHE A 64 -11.61 2.52 6.85
CA PHE A 64 -12.81 3.06 7.48
C PHE A 64 -13.59 4.04 6.61
N ARG A 65 -13.01 4.49 5.49
CA ARG A 65 -13.69 5.42 4.58
C ARG A 65 -14.79 4.70 3.79
N ARG A 66 -15.99 5.28 3.76
CA ARG A 66 -17.16 4.69 3.09
C ARG A 66 -17.12 4.83 1.56
N ASP A 67 -16.43 5.84 1.07
CA ASP A 67 -16.36 6.19 -0.36
C ASP A 67 -15.38 5.29 -1.17
N VAL A 68 -14.77 4.28 -0.53
CA VAL A 68 -13.73 3.41 -1.14
C VAL A 68 -14.32 2.02 -1.38
N LYS A 69 -14.09 1.45 -2.56
CA LYS A 69 -14.62 0.13 -2.93
C LYS A 69 -13.94 -0.99 -2.13
N LEU A 70 -14.62 -2.13 -1.97
CA LEU A 70 -14.08 -3.27 -1.23
C LEU A 70 -12.77 -3.80 -1.83
N SER A 71 -12.65 -3.82 -3.17
CA SER A 71 -11.42 -4.21 -3.87
C SER A 71 -10.25 -3.25 -3.58
N GLU A 72 -10.52 -1.95 -3.53
CA GLU A 72 -9.53 -0.92 -3.21
C GLU A 72 -9.10 -0.99 -1.74
N LYS A 73 -10.03 -1.33 -0.84
CA LYS A 73 -9.72 -1.60 0.56
C LYS A 73 -8.82 -2.83 0.71
N ALA A 74 -9.02 -3.87 -0.10
CA ALA A 74 -8.16 -5.05 -0.06
C ALA A 74 -6.71 -4.71 -0.44
N VAL A 75 -6.51 -3.87 -1.46
CA VAL A 75 -5.18 -3.36 -1.84
C VAL A 75 -4.57 -2.54 -0.69
N GLN A 76 -5.37 -1.69 -0.04
CA GLN A 76 -4.89 -0.82 1.03
C GLN A 76 -4.61 -1.61 2.31
N LEU A 77 -5.35 -2.68 2.58
CA LEU A 77 -5.07 -3.62 3.67
C LEU A 77 -3.73 -4.31 3.40
N LEU A 78 -3.52 -4.80 2.19
CA LEU A 78 -2.26 -5.44 1.79
C LEU A 78 -1.07 -4.48 1.88
N GLN A 79 -1.21 -3.25 1.36
CA GLN A 79 -0.17 -2.23 1.50
C GLN A 79 0.09 -1.87 2.97
N GLY A 80 -0.97 -1.74 3.77
CA GLY A 80 -0.88 -1.44 5.19
C GLY A 80 -0.21 -2.54 6.01
N SER A 81 -0.50 -3.81 5.73
CA SER A 81 0.12 -4.93 6.44
C SER A 81 1.60 -5.06 6.11
N ILE A 82 1.99 -4.85 4.85
CA ILE A 82 3.39 -4.84 4.44
C ILE A 82 4.13 -3.62 5.04
N ALA A 83 3.53 -2.42 5.02
CA ALA A 83 4.12 -1.24 5.64
C ALA A 83 4.27 -1.40 7.16
N GLY A 84 3.28 -2.02 7.82
CA GLY A 84 3.35 -2.36 9.25
C GLY A 84 4.44 -3.39 9.55
N ALA A 85 4.62 -4.40 8.70
CA ALA A 85 5.71 -5.37 8.83
C ALA A 85 7.09 -4.68 8.69
N GLN A 86 7.24 -3.77 7.72
CA GLN A 86 8.45 -2.97 7.54
C GLN A 86 8.71 -2.06 8.75
N LEU A 87 7.67 -1.45 9.31
CA LEU A 87 7.76 -0.65 10.52
C LEU A 87 8.26 -1.49 11.70
N GLY A 88 7.68 -2.67 11.90
CA GLY A 88 8.10 -3.61 12.95
C GLY A 88 9.56 -4.05 12.79
N LEU A 89 9.99 -4.32 11.55
CA LEU A 89 11.37 -4.67 11.25
C LEU A 89 12.34 -3.50 11.47
N ALA A 90 11.96 -2.28 11.09
CA ALA A 90 12.75 -1.08 11.33
C ALA A 90 12.90 -0.79 12.84
N ILE A 91 11.83 -0.98 13.63
CA ILE A 91 11.87 -0.89 15.09
C ILE A 91 12.79 -1.97 15.67
N ALA A 92 12.72 -3.21 15.17
CA ALA A 92 13.58 -4.29 15.62
C ALA A 92 15.07 -4.02 15.30
N LEU A 93 15.38 -3.49 14.12
CA LEU A 93 16.74 -3.07 13.74
C LEU A 93 17.24 -1.92 14.63
N TYR A 94 16.39 -0.93 14.93
CA TYR A 94 16.72 0.16 15.83
C TYR A 94 17.10 -0.32 17.23
N PHE A 95 16.33 -1.25 17.81
CA PHE A 95 16.64 -1.79 19.14
C PHE A 95 17.86 -2.73 19.17
N ASN A 96 18.18 -3.39 18.05
CA ASN A 96 19.39 -4.22 17.97
C ASN A 96 20.65 -3.41 17.64
N SER A 97 20.54 -2.08 17.41
CA SER A 97 21.65 -1.22 16.99
C SER A 97 22.35 -1.67 15.70
N ASN A 98 21.68 -2.52 14.91
CA ASN A 98 22.24 -3.08 13.69
C ASN A 98 22.04 -2.07 12.56
N THR A 99 23.13 -1.58 12.01
CA THR A 99 23.14 -0.86 10.73
C THR A 99 23.22 -1.90 9.62
N CYS A 100 22.31 -1.83 8.66
CA CYS A 100 22.33 -2.69 7.46
C CYS A 100 23.42 -2.22 6.49
N GLU A 101 24.66 -2.13 6.95
CA GLU A 101 25.83 -1.75 6.15
C GLU A 101 26.36 -2.96 5.36
N ASP A 102 26.23 -4.15 5.93
CA ASP A 102 26.49 -5.43 5.26
C ASP A 102 25.20 -6.27 5.15
N ASP A 103 24.86 -6.71 3.94
CA ASP A 103 23.71 -7.58 3.61
C ASP A 103 23.79 -8.99 4.21
N THR A 104 24.67 -9.23 5.18
CA THR A 104 24.90 -10.53 5.81
C THR A 104 23.84 -10.84 6.87
N GLU A 105 23.23 -9.82 7.48
CA GLU A 105 22.20 -10.02 8.48
C GLU A 105 20.84 -10.40 7.87
N ILE A 106 20.22 -11.43 8.47
CA ILE A 106 18.90 -11.95 8.06
C ILE A 106 17.82 -10.85 8.17
N LEU A 107 17.91 -9.97 9.17
CA LEU A 107 16.96 -8.87 9.34
C LEU A 107 17.03 -7.84 8.20
N CYS A 108 18.22 -7.54 7.68
CA CYS A 108 18.40 -6.64 6.54
C CYS A 108 17.83 -7.25 5.25
N LYS A 109 18.08 -8.55 5.00
CA LYS A 109 17.48 -9.25 3.85
C LYS A 109 15.95 -9.25 3.92
N ALA A 110 15.39 -9.48 5.10
CA ALA A 110 13.94 -9.45 5.31
C ALA A 110 13.37 -8.02 5.12
N ALA A 111 14.09 -6.98 5.54
CA ALA A 111 13.71 -5.58 5.33
C ALA A 111 13.66 -5.25 3.84
N LEU A 112 14.72 -5.60 3.12
CA LEU A 112 14.86 -5.39 1.69
C LEU A 112 13.78 -6.15 0.90
N PHE A 113 13.53 -7.41 1.25
CA PHE A 113 12.46 -8.20 0.65
C PHE A 113 11.09 -7.54 0.85
N CYS A 114 10.76 -7.13 2.08
CA CYS A 114 9.51 -6.44 2.34
C CYS A 114 9.41 -5.14 1.53
N GLN A 115 10.51 -4.39 1.38
CA GLN A 115 10.54 -3.17 0.58
C GLN A 115 10.26 -3.41 -0.90
N LEU A 116 10.85 -4.45 -1.49
CA LEU A 116 10.59 -4.86 -2.86
C LEU A 116 9.14 -5.29 -3.07
N VAL A 117 8.59 -6.09 -2.15
CA VAL A 117 7.19 -6.52 -2.21
C VAL A 117 6.25 -5.33 -2.10
N TYR A 118 6.51 -4.39 -1.19
CA TYR A 118 5.70 -3.17 -1.07
C TYR A 118 5.70 -2.34 -2.35
N LYS A 119 6.87 -2.11 -2.96
CA LYS A 119 6.99 -1.38 -4.23
C LYS A 119 6.23 -2.10 -5.36
N GLY A 120 6.31 -3.42 -5.42
CA GLY A 120 5.54 -4.22 -6.37
C GLY A 120 4.03 -4.04 -6.20
N VAL A 121 3.52 -4.15 -4.97
CA VAL A 121 2.09 -3.95 -4.65
C VAL A 121 1.65 -2.50 -4.88
N LEU A 122 2.53 -1.53 -4.64
CA LEU A 122 2.28 -0.12 -4.95
C LEU A 122 2.09 0.07 -6.46
N LEU A 123 2.97 -0.48 -7.29
CA LEU A 123 2.86 -0.37 -8.75
C LEU A 123 1.59 -1.02 -9.28
N THR A 124 1.21 -2.20 -8.77
CA THR A 124 -0.01 -2.89 -9.20
C THR A 124 -1.29 -2.21 -8.73
N GLY A 125 -1.28 -1.49 -7.60
CA GLY A 125 -2.40 -0.69 -7.14
C GLY A 125 -2.50 0.68 -7.83
N TRP A 126 -1.36 1.35 -8.00
CA TRP A 126 -1.31 2.73 -8.47
C TRP A 126 -1.49 2.85 -9.99
N VAL A 127 -0.77 2.06 -10.80
CA VAL A 127 -0.78 2.21 -12.27
C VAL A 127 -2.18 1.95 -12.84
N PRO A 128 -2.86 0.84 -12.52
CA PRO A 128 -4.24 0.63 -12.99
C PRO A 128 -5.21 1.67 -12.41
N GLY A 129 -4.95 2.15 -11.20
CA GLY A 129 -5.73 3.21 -10.54
C GLY A 129 -5.69 4.54 -11.28
N GLU A 130 -4.57 4.88 -11.92
CA GLU A 130 -4.46 6.09 -12.73
C GLU A 130 -5.01 5.92 -14.15
N VAL A 131 -4.88 4.73 -14.73
CA VAL A 131 -5.36 4.46 -16.10
C VAL A 131 -6.88 4.36 -16.16
N ALA A 132 -7.49 3.76 -15.14
CA ALA A 132 -8.90 3.43 -15.18
C ALA A 132 -9.67 4.23 -14.12
N LYS A 133 -9.95 5.49 -14.48
CA LYS A 133 -10.63 6.47 -13.62
C LYS A 133 -12.14 6.30 -13.71
N GLU A 134 -12.84 6.39 -12.57
CA GLU A 134 -14.30 6.56 -12.59
C GLU A 134 -14.70 7.81 -13.39
N PRO A 135 -15.79 7.72 -14.20
CA PRO A 135 -16.41 8.89 -14.80
C PRO A 135 -16.81 9.88 -13.71
N TYR A 136 -16.61 11.17 -13.96
CA TYR A 136 -17.06 12.21 -13.05
C TYR A 136 -18.60 12.27 -13.05
N GLU A 137 -19.22 11.87 -11.95
CA GLU A 137 -20.63 12.20 -11.69
C GLU A 137 -20.69 13.61 -11.11
N ALA A 138 -21.30 14.54 -11.85
CA ALA A 138 -21.55 15.88 -11.36
C ALA A 138 -22.45 15.78 -10.11
N PRO A 139 -22.21 16.59 -9.06
CA PRO A 139 -23.07 16.59 -7.88
C PRO A 139 -24.51 16.88 -8.32
N ALA A 140 -25.45 16.03 -7.92
CA ALA A 140 -26.86 16.26 -8.17
C ALA A 140 -27.23 17.64 -7.62
N ALA A 141 -27.80 18.49 -8.48
CA ALA A 141 -28.28 19.80 -8.07
C ALA A 141 -29.20 19.61 -6.86
N GLN A 142 -28.81 20.21 -5.73
CA GLN A 142 -29.65 20.23 -4.54
C GLN A 142 -30.86 21.11 -4.89
N VAL A 143 -32.02 20.47 -5.06
CA VAL A 143 -33.33 21.13 -5.15
C VAL A 143 -33.90 21.25 -3.75
#